data_AF-A0A920I6L4-F1
#
_entry.id   AF-A0A920I6L4-F1
#
_cell.length_a   1.000
_cell.length_b   1.000
_cell.length_c   1.000
_cell.angle_alpha   90.00
_cell.angle_beta   90.00
_cell.angle_gamma   90.00
#
_symmetry.space_group_name_H-M   'P 1'
#
loop_
_entity.id
_entity.type
_entity.pdbx_description
1 polymer ?
#
loop_
_entity_poly.entity_id
_entity_poly.type
_entity_poly.pdbx_seq_one_letter_code
_entity_poly.pdbx_strand_id
1 'polypeptide(L)' 'MATITVTAKDSASAMEDIFEQLGEDAYIIETSKKNGKVSMQATNDSLLLREKTVLP' A
#
# COMPACT_ATOMS: atom_id res chain seq x y z
N MET A 1 -8.31 11.49 1.32
CA MET A 1 -8.21 10.11 1.82
C MET A 1 -8.37 9.19 0.62
N ALA A 2 -7.32 8.46 0.28
CA ALA A 2 -7.28 7.61 -0.91
C ALA A 2 -6.65 6.26 -0.58
N THR A 3 -7.10 5.22 -1.28
CA THR A 3 -6.49 3.89 -1.27
C THR A 3 -6.05 3.57 -2.68
N ILE A 4 -4.79 3.22 -2.85
CA ILE A 4 -4.19 2.92 -4.15
C ILE A 4 -3.62 1.51 -4.17
N THR A 5 -3.40 0.99 -5.37
CA THR A 5 -2.66 -0.25 -5.58
C THR A 5 -1.57 0.01 -6.61
N VAL A 6 -0.32 -0.22 -6.21
CA VAL A 6 0.88 -0.02 -7.02
C VAL A 6 1.46 -1.38 -7.40
N THR A 7 1.96 -1.51 -8.63
CA THR A 7 2.71 -2.70 -9.05
C THR A 7 4.06 -2.30 -9.63
N ALA A 8 5.14 -2.78 -9.02
CA ALA A 8 6.50 -2.43 -9.43
C ALA A 8 7.43 -3.66 -9.52
N LYS A 9 8.64 -3.44 -10.03
CA LYS A 9 9.68 -4.48 -10.16
C LYS A 9 10.16 -5.03 -8.81
N ASP A 10 10.18 -4.17 -7.79
CA ASP A 10 10.63 -4.47 -6.44
C ASP A 10 9.87 -3.59 -5.44
N SER A 11 10.04 -3.89 -4.16
CA SER A 11 9.36 -3.18 -3.08
C SER A 11 9.82 -1.74 -2.92
N ALA A 12 11.07 -1.41 -3.29
CA ALA A 12 11.59 -0.05 -3.16
C ALA A 12 10.91 0.88 -4.16
N SER A 13 10.82 0.45 -5.42
CA SER A 13 10.12 1.18 -6.49
C SER A 13 8.63 1.33 -6.16
N ALA A 14 8.01 0.28 -5.61
CA ALA A 14 6.61 0.36 -5.18
C ALA A 14 6.40 1.38 -4.06
N MET A 15 7.37 1.50 -3.14
CA MET A 15 7.30 2.45 -2.04
C MET A 15 7.50 3.90 -2.50
N GLU A 16 8.37 4.15 -3.48
CA GLU A 16 8.50 5.47 -4.13
C GLU A 16 7.17 5.92 -4.75
N ASP A 17 6.54 5.05 -5.55
CA ASP A 17 5.24 5.35 -6.18
C ASP A 17 4.14 5.63 -5.14
N ILE A 18 4.16 4.92 -3.99
CA ILE A 18 3.23 5.13 -2.89
C ILE A 18 3.48 6.47 -2.21
N PHE A 19 4.75 6.79 -1.94
CA PHE A 19 5.17 8.04 -1.32
C PHE A 19 4.76 9.25 -2.17
N GLU A 20 5.00 9.20 -3.49
CA GLU A 20 4.65 10.28 -4.40
C GLU A 20 3.14 10.53 -4.48
N GLN A 21 2.32 9.49 -4.31
CA GLN A 21 0.87 9.58 -4.43
C GLN A 21 0.15 9.87 -3.11
N LEU A 22 0.62 9.28 -2.01
CA LEU A 22 -0.08 9.32 -0.72
C LEU A 22 0.63 10.16 0.34
N GLY A 23 1.93 10.40 0.19
CA GLY A 23 2.76 11.12 1.17
C GLY A 23 3.43 10.21 2.21
N GLU A 24 4.15 10.86 3.14
CA GLU A 24 4.90 10.22 4.23
C GLU A 24 4.01 9.45 5.23
N ASP A 25 2.74 9.82 5.32
CA ASP A 25 1.75 9.24 6.23
C ASP A 25 1.00 8.04 5.63
N ALA A 26 1.49 7.49 4.52
CA ALA A 26 0.93 6.31 3.89
C ALA A 26 1.12 5.04 4.75
N TYR A 27 0.07 4.24 4.82
CA TYR A 27 0.03 2.92 5.45
C TYR A 27 -0.10 1.84 4.39
N ILE A 28 0.68 0.76 4.52
CA ILE A 28 0.55 -0.42 3.67
C ILE A 28 -0.54 -1.34 4.23
N ILE A 29 -1.55 -1.63 3.41
CA ILE A 29 -2.66 -2.54 3.73
C ILE A 29 -2.31 -3.98 3.38
N GLU A 30 -1.63 -4.18 2.25
CA GLU A 30 -1.28 -5.50 1.73
C GLU A 30 -0.05 -5.41 0.83
N THR A 31 0.77 -6.46 0.85
CA THR A 31 1.86 -6.66 -0.10
C THR A 31 1.77 -8.08 -0.64
N SER A 32 1.78 -8.21 -1.96
CA SER A 32 1.81 -9.49 -2.66
C SER A 32 2.92 -9.50 -3.70
N LYS A 33 3.47 -10.68 -3.98
CA LYS A 33 4.47 -10.85 -5.03
C LYS A 33 3.95 -11.86 -6.04
N LYS A 34 3.82 -11.44 -7.29
CA LYS A 34 3.32 -12.29 -8.37
C LYS A 34 4.12 -12.04 -9.64
N ASN A 35 4.55 -13.14 -10.29
CA ASN A 35 5.30 -13.10 -11.56
C ASN A 35 6.56 -12.21 -11.48
N GLY A 36 7.30 -12.28 -10.37
CA GLY A 36 8.51 -11.49 -10.15
C GLY A 36 8.28 -10.02 -9.84
N LYS A 37 7.04 -9.52 -9.84
CA LYS A 37 6.68 -8.15 -9.49
C LYS A 37 6.05 -8.07 -8.11
N VAL A 38 6.18 -6.90 -7.48
CA VAL A 38 5.58 -6.60 -6.18
C VAL A 38 4.34 -5.74 -6.41
N SER A 39 3.22 -6.14 -5.82
CA SER A 39 1.98 -5.37 -5.79
C SER A 39 1.68 -4.97 -4.35
N MET A 40 1.48 -3.67 -4.10
CA MET A 40 1.22 -3.12 -2.77
C MET A 40 -0.08 -2.32 -2.79
N GLN A 41 -0.95 -2.58 -1.83
CA GLN A 41 -2.11 -1.75 -1.56
C GLN A 41 -1.80 -0.85 -0.37
N ALA A 42 -2.04 0.45 -0.52
CA ALA A 42 -1.70 1.46 0.48
C ALA A 42 -2.80 2.51 0.62
N THR A 43 -2.85 3.17 1.77
CA THR A 43 -3.81 4.24 2.08
C THR A 43 -3.20 5.33 2.94
N ASN A 44 -3.63 6.58 2.79
CA ASN A 44 -3.37 7.66 3.77
C ASN A 44 -4.56 7.87 4.72
N ASP A 45 -5.44 6.88 4.83
CA ASP A 45 -6.52 6.86 5.79
C ASP A 45 -6.20 5.91 6.96
N SER A 46 -5.86 6.51 8.10
CA SER A 46 -5.60 5.77 9.34
C SER A 46 -6.82 5.03 9.90
N LEU A 47 -8.05 5.39 9.48
CA LEU A 47 -9.28 4.71 9.90
C LEU A 47 -9.43 3.35 9.21
N LEU A 48 -9.00 3.23 7.94
CA LEU A 48 -9.09 1.98 7.18
C LEU A 48 -8.19 0.87 7.75
N LEU A 49 -7.08 1.25 8.41
CA LEU A 49 -6.22 0.28 9.11
C LEU A 49 -6.94 -0.39 10.29
N ARG A 50 -7.89 0.31 10.92
CA ARG A 50 -8.62 -0.22 12.08
C ARG A 50 -9.68 -1.24 11.68
N GLU A 51 -10.34 -1.09 10.54
CA GLU A 51 -11.37 -2.04 10.10
C GLU A 51 -10.80 -3.42 9.76
N LYS A 52 -9.61 -3.50 9.16
CA LYS A 52 -8.98 -4.78 8.79
C LYS A 52 -8.49 -5.61 10.00
N THR A 53 -8.33 -4.98 11.17
CA THR A 53 -7.86 -5.65 12.40
C THR A 53 -9.02 -6.14 13.29
N VAL A 54 -10.27 -5.72 13.01
CA VAL A 54 -11.43 -5.92 13.89
C VAL A 54 -12.43 -6.96 13.36
N LEU A 55 -12.17 -7.60 12.21
CA LEU A 55 -13.01 -8.68 11.69
C LEU A 55 -12.45 -10.06 12.08
N PRO A 56 -13.19 -10.87 12.88
CA PRO A 56 -12.84 -12.26 13.18
C PRO A 56 -13.08 -13.22 12.00
#